data_AF-A0A832IP76-F1
#
_entry.id   AF-A0A832IP76-F1
#
_cell.length_a   1.000
_cell.length_b   1.000
_cell.length_c   1.000
_cell.angle_alpha   90.00
_cell.angle_beta   90.00
_cell.angle_gamma   90.00
#
_symmetry.space_group_name_H-M   'P 1'
#
loop_
_entity.id
_entity.type
_entity.pdbx_description
1 polymer ?
#
loop_
_entity_poly.entity_id
_entity_poly.type
_entity_poly.pdbx_seq_one_letter_code
_entity_poly.pdbx_strand_id
1 'polypeptide(L)'
;MFLRELKSSSGKVYIQVIDKSSGKYKVVKSFGSSFYEKELFNLKKEAQQWIHHRLQRRIEAHITINFAAYKVYKELERQLKEKKATISAEKAIEIAENIYQIQVKLPNSQEIISKTIILTQEQKYLSELFNFGC
;
A
#
# COMPACT_ATOMS: atom_id res chain seq x y z
N MET A 1 9.47 -13.88 -7.72
CA MET A 1 10.11 -14.82 -6.78
C MET A 1 10.11 -16.19 -7.43
N PHE A 2 11.18 -16.98 -7.28
CA PHE A 2 11.36 -18.23 -7.98
C PHE A 2 11.88 -19.30 -7.04
N LEU A 3 11.44 -20.54 -7.25
CA LEU A 3 12.06 -21.70 -6.61
C LEU A 3 13.46 -21.91 -7.18
N ARG A 4 14.43 -22.13 -6.30
CA ARG A 4 15.82 -22.44 -6.62
C ARG A 4 16.19 -23.74 -5.93
N GLU A 5 16.81 -24.62 -6.70
CA GLU A 5 17.49 -25.81 -6.19
C GLU A 5 18.99 -25.54 -6.22
N LEU A 6 19.65 -25.68 -5.06
CA LEU A 6 21.09 -25.50 -4.95
C LEU A 6 21.72 -26.82 -4.52
N LYS A 7 22.47 -27.45 -5.41
CA LYS A 7 23.22 -28.67 -5.11
C LYS A 7 24.53 -28.30 -4.42
N SER A 8 24.80 -28.91 -3.28
CA SER A 8 26.06 -28.77 -2.55
C SER A 8 27.11 -29.76 -3.08
N SER A 9 28.38 -29.49 -2.81
CA SER A 9 29.50 -30.39 -3.10
C SER A 9 29.35 -31.77 -2.47
N SER A 10 28.61 -31.88 -1.35
CA SER A 10 28.29 -33.16 -0.70
C SER A 10 27.17 -33.96 -1.38
N GLY A 11 26.51 -33.41 -2.42
CA GLY A 11 25.33 -34.01 -3.06
C GLY A 11 23.99 -33.61 -2.44
N LYS A 12 24.00 -32.92 -1.30
CA LYS A 12 22.77 -32.42 -0.65
C LYS A 12 22.13 -31.31 -1.50
N VAL A 13 20.81 -31.33 -1.70
CA VAL A 13 20.09 -30.29 -2.44
C VAL A 13 19.32 -29.40 -1.48
N TYR A 14 19.49 -28.09 -1.62
CA TYR A 14 18.81 -27.06 -0.85
C TYR A 14 17.66 -26.48 -1.67
N ILE A 15 16.47 -26.42 -1.07
CA ILE A 15 15.28 -25.80 -1.66
C ILE A 15 15.12 -24.39 -1.08
N GLN A 16 15.18 -23.40 -1.96
CA GLN A 16 15.12 -21.99 -1.59
C GLN A 16 14.13 -21.25 -2.49
N VAL A 17 13.56 -20.17 -1.99
CA VAL A 17 12.85 -19.19 -2.78
C VAL A 17 13.71 -17.93 -2.86
N ILE A 18 13.96 -17.48 -4.09
CA ILE A 18 14.77 -16.30 -4.38
C ILE A 18 13.91 -15.19 -4.98
N ASP A 19 14.34 -13.94 -4.77
CA ASP A 19 13.83 -12.76 -5.45
C ASP A 19 14.92 -12.21 -6.38
N LYS A 20 14.49 -11.79 -7.57
CA LYS A 20 15.34 -11.15 -8.59
C LYS A 20 14.78 -9.80 -9.07
N SER A 21 13.66 -9.34 -8.49
CA SER A 21 12.96 -8.12 -8.92
C SER A 21 13.82 -6.86 -8.85
N SER A 22 14.78 -6.81 -7.93
CA SER A 22 15.73 -5.70 -7.77
C SER A 22 16.96 -5.78 -8.68
N GLY A 23 17.03 -6.73 -9.62
CA GLY A 23 18.21 -7.01 -10.44
C GLY A 23 19.31 -7.79 -9.71
N LYS A 24 19.28 -7.88 -8.38
CA LYS A 24 20.18 -8.71 -7.57
C LYS A 24 19.46 -9.96 -7.06
N TYR A 25 20.22 -11.04 -6.92
CA TYR A 25 19.74 -12.27 -6.30
C TYR A 25 19.63 -12.09 -4.78
N LYS A 26 18.44 -12.28 -4.23
CA LYS A 26 18.22 -12.31 -2.78
C LYS A 26 17.48 -13.59 -2.39
N VAL A 27 18.02 -14.36 -1.44
CA VAL A 27 17.28 -15.47 -0.85
C VAL A 27 16.19 -14.89 0.05
N VAL A 28 14.94 -15.25 -0.24
CA VAL A 28 13.76 -14.79 0.51
C VAL A 28 13.45 -15.73 1.65
N LYS A 29 13.51 -17.04 1.38
CA LYS A 29 13.24 -18.10 2.37
C LYS A 29 13.91 -19.39 1.94
N SER A 30 14.49 -20.11 2.90
CA SER A 30 14.97 -21.49 2.73
C SER A 30 13.94 -22.43 3.33
N PHE A 31 13.61 -23.50 2.62
CA PHE A 31 12.62 -24.50 3.06
C PHE A 31 13.29 -25.75 3.64
N GLY A 32 14.57 -25.98 3.32
CA GLY A 32 15.34 -27.08 3.88
C GLY A 32 16.29 -27.66 2.85
N SER A 33 16.88 -28.80 3.19
CA SER A 33 17.75 -29.56 2.29
C SER A 33 17.69 -31.04 2.57
N SER A 34 17.83 -31.86 1.53
CA SER A 34 17.86 -33.32 1.66
C SER A 34 18.70 -33.97 0.55
N PHE A 35 19.08 -35.22 0.78
CA PHE A 35 19.64 -36.13 -0.22
C PHE A 35 18.53 -36.99 -0.87
N TYR A 36 17.38 -37.13 -0.21
CA TYR A 36 16.31 -38.03 -0.62
C TYR A 36 15.30 -37.31 -1.51
N GLU A 37 15.02 -37.91 -2.67
CA GLU A 37 14.13 -37.32 -3.67
C GLU A 37 12.72 -37.04 -3.14
N LYS A 38 12.17 -37.95 -2.32
CA LYS A 38 10.84 -37.80 -1.72
C LYS A 38 10.76 -36.59 -0.79
N GLU A 39 11.79 -36.35 0.02
CA GLU A 39 11.86 -35.18 0.88
C GLU A 39 12.01 -33.90 0.06
N LEU A 40 12.87 -33.91 -0.96
CA LEU A 40 13.02 -32.79 -1.88
C LEU A 40 11.71 -32.45 -2.61
N PHE A 41 10.94 -33.45 -3.03
CA PHE A 41 9.63 -33.25 -3.64
C PHE A 41 8.67 -32.53 -2.70
N ASN A 42 8.59 -32.95 -1.43
CA ASN A 42 7.74 -32.31 -0.43
C ASN A 42 8.17 -30.85 -0.16
N LEU A 43 9.47 -30.60 0.00
CA LEU A 43 10.02 -29.26 0.20
C LEU A 43 9.75 -28.34 -1.00
N LYS A 44 9.85 -28.85 -2.24
CA LYS A 44 9.50 -28.10 -3.45
C LYS A 44 8.02 -27.73 -3.47
N LYS A 45 7.14 -28.69 -3.15
CA LYS A 45 5.69 -28.47 -3.10
C LYS A 45 5.33 -27.39 -2.09
N GLU A 46 5.88 -27.45 -0.88
CA GLU A 46 5.67 -26.44 0.15
C GLU A 46 6.13 -25.05 -0.31
N ALA A 47 7.32 -24.97 -0.90
CA ALA A 47 7.87 -23.72 -1.41
C ALA A 47 7.03 -23.14 -2.56
N GLN A 48 6.54 -23.98 -3.48
CA GLN A 48 5.63 -23.56 -4.55
C GLN A 48 4.30 -23.06 -4.01
N GLN A 49 3.69 -23.78 -3.07
CA GLN A 49 2.46 -23.32 -2.41
C GLN A 49 2.69 -21.98 -1.72
N TRP A 50 3.79 -21.82 -1.01
CA TRP A 50 4.11 -20.55 -0.34
C TRP A 50 4.24 -19.38 -1.33
N ILE A 51 4.89 -19.58 -2.49
CA ILE A 51 4.97 -18.58 -3.56
C ILE A 51 3.57 -18.21 -4.06
N HIS A 52 2.74 -19.21 -4.38
CA HIS A 52 1.39 -19.00 -4.93
C HIS A 52 0.49 -18.24 -3.95
N HIS A 53 0.41 -18.68 -2.70
CA HIS A 53 -0.40 -17.99 -1.67
C HIS A 53 0.05 -16.54 -1.47
N ARG A 54 1.36 -16.29 -1.52
CA ARG A 54 1.89 -14.91 -1.40
C ARG A 54 1.52 -14.04 -2.60
N LEU A 55 1.51 -14.59 -3.81
CA LEU A 55 1.08 -13.87 -5.01
C LEU A 55 -0.42 -13.54 -4.94
N GLN A 56 -1.24 -14.54 -4.60
CA GLN A 56 -2.68 -14.37 -4.44
C GLN A 56 -3.02 -13.25 -3.47
N ARG A 57 -2.46 -13.27 -2.24
CA ARG A 57 -2.71 -12.21 -1.26
C ARG A 57 -2.33 -10.81 -1.74
N ARG A 58 -1.28 -10.68 -2.55
CA ARG A 58 -0.86 -9.39 -3.11
C ARG A 58 -1.83 -8.90 -4.18
N ILE A 59 -2.32 -9.80 -5.03
CA ILE A 59 -3.33 -9.48 -6.05
C ILE A 59 -4.63 -9.06 -5.36
N GLU A 60 -5.11 -9.86 -4.41
CA GLU A 60 -6.30 -9.56 -3.61
C GLU A 60 -6.17 -8.20 -2.91
N ALA A 61 -5.06 -7.95 -2.20
CA ALA A 61 -4.84 -6.68 -1.53
C ALA A 61 -4.84 -5.49 -2.50
N HIS A 62 -4.18 -5.61 -3.65
CA HIS A 62 -4.18 -4.55 -4.66
C HIS A 62 -5.58 -4.26 -5.18
N ILE A 63 -6.35 -5.30 -5.51
CA ILE A 63 -7.74 -5.19 -5.95
C ILE A 63 -8.60 -4.50 -4.87
N THR A 64 -8.50 -4.95 -3.63
CA THR A 64 -9.24 -4.36 -2.50
C THR A 64 -8.93 -2.88 -2.32
N ILE A 65 -7.65 -2.49 -2.37
CA ILE A 65 -7.25 -1.08 -2.24
C ILE A 65 -7.83 -0.25 -3.38
N ASN A 66 -7.78 -0.74 -4.62
CA ASN A 66 -8.36 -0.04 -5.77
C ASN A 66 -9.88 0.15 -5.63
N PHE A 67 -10.62 -0.88 -5.22
CA PHE A 67 -12.06 -0.76 -5.01
C PHE A 67 -12.40 0.18 -3.86
N ALA A 68 -11.64 0.15 -2.77
CA ALA A 68 -11.83 1.08 -1.65
C ALA A 68 -11.57 2.53 -2.09
N ALA A 69 -10.46 2.78 -2.79
CA ALA A 69 -10.13 4.11 -3.32
C ALA A 69 -11.22 4.61 -4.30
N TYR A 70 -11.66 3.75 -5.23
CA TYR A 70 -12.73 4.08 -6.16
C TYR A 70 -14.06 4.38 -5.46
N LYS A 71 -14.38 3.64 -4.39
CA LYS A 71 -15.58 3.89 -3.59
C LYS A 71 -15.53 5.26 -2.90
N VAL A 72 -14.39 5.62 -2.31
CA VAL A 72 -14.19 6.95 -1.70
C VAL A 72 -14.31 8.06 -2.75
N TYR A 73 -13.68 7.87 -3.91
CA TYR A 73 -13.78 8.80 -5.03
C TYR A 73 -15.24 9.00 -5.51
N LYS A 74 -15.98 7.89 -5.70
CA LYS A 74 -17.40 7.94 -6.09
C LYS A 74 -18.29 8.57 -5.03
N GLU A 75 -17.97 8.37 -3.76
CA GLU A 75 -18.68 9.01 -2.66
C GLU A 75 -18.45 10.53 -2.66
N LEU A 76 -17.24 10.99 -2.95
CA LEU A 76 -16.95 12.42 -3.14
C LEU A 76 -17.76 13.01 -4.31
N GLU A 77 -17.81 12.35 -5.46
CA GLU A 77 -18.64 12.79 -6.60
C GLU A 77 -20.12 12.89 -6.22
N ARG A 78 -20.65 11.89 -5.49
CA ARG A 78 -22.04 11.90 -5.02
C ARG A 78 -22.31 13.11 -4.11
N GLN A 79 -21.44 13.36 -3.14
CA GLN A 79 -21.59 14.49 -2.21
C GLN A 79 -21.49 15.85 -2.92
N LEU A 80 -20.56 16.01 -3.87
CA LEU A 80 -20.46 17.22 -4.68
C LEU A 80 -21.74 17.48 -5.47
N LYS A 81 -22.33 16.44 -6.07
CA LYS A 81 -23.60 16.55 -6.79
C LYS A 81 -24.75 16.95 -5.87
N GLU A 82 -24.87 16.35 -4.70
CA GLU A 82 -25.92 16.67 -3.71
C GLU A 82 -25.82 18.11 -3.20
N LYS A 83 -24.59 18.57 -2.99
CA LYS A 83 -24.28 19.96 -2.59
C LYS A 83 -24.33 20.95 -3.75
N LYS A 84 -24.68 20.50 -4.96
CA LYS A 84 -24.74 21.31 -6.20
C LYS A 84 -23.42 22.05 -6.47
N ALA A 85 -22.30 21.39 -6.20
CA ALA A 85 -20.99 21.96 -6.44
C ALA A 85 -20.75 22.17 -7.95
N THR A 86 -19.97 23.20 -8.28
CA THR A 86 -19.61 23.54 -9.68
C THR A 86 -18.32 22.86 -10.15
N ILE A 87 -17.60 22.20 -9.25
CA ILE A 87 -16.30 21.57 -9.48
C ILE A 87 -16.41 20.05 -9.58
N SER A 88 -15.47 19.42 -10.30
CA SER A 88 -15.34 17.96 -10.35
C SER A 88 -14.65 17.40 -9.11
N ALA A 89 -14.72 16.09 -8.91
CA ALA A 89 -14.02 15.42 -7.82
C ALA A 89 -12.50 15.54 -7.96
N GLU A 90 -11.95 15.49 -9.19
CA GLU A 90 -10.52 15.72 -9.42
C GLU A 90 -10.09 17.12 -8.99
N LYS A 91 -10.87 18.15 -9.34
CA LYS A 91 -10.55 19.53 -8.93
C LYS A 91 -10.69 19.71 -7.42
N ALA A 92 -11.68 19.08 -6.79
CA ALA A 92 -11.84 19.10 -5.33
C ALA A 92 -10.63 18.45 -4.62
N ILE A 93 -10.11 17.34 -5.15
CA ILE A 93 -8.91 16.66 -4.63
C ILE A 93 -7.68 17.57 -4.79
N GLU A 94 -7.48 18.16 -5.96
CA GLU A 94 -6.38 19.10 -6.23
C GLU A 94 -6.39 20.28 -5.24
N ILE A 95 -7.56 20.86 -4.96
CA ILE A 95 -7.71 21.94 -3.97
C ILE A 95 -7.34 21.42 -2.58
N ALA A 96 -7.86 20.25 -2.17
CA ALA A 96 -7.63 19.66 -0.86
C ALA A 96 -6.15 19.31 -0.61
N GLU A 97 -5.44 18.81 -1.62
CA GLU A 97 -4.00 18.50 -1.55
C GLU A 97 -3.15 19.74 -1.23
N ASN A 98 -3.65 20.93 -1.58
CA ASN A 98 -2.98 22.21 -1.34
C ASN A 98 -3.44 22.92 -0.06
N ILE A 99 -4.29 22.30 0.77
CA ILE A 99 -4.70 22.84 2.07
C ILE A 99 -3.71 22.34 3.14
N TYR A 100 -3.00 23.27 3.74
CA TYR A 100 -1.99 22.98 4.76
C TYR A 100 -2.54 23.21 6.16
N GLN A 101 -1.99 22.47 7.14
CA GLN A 101 -2.24 22.68 8.56
C GLN A 101 -0.90 22.99 9.26
N ILE A 102 -0.87 24.07 10.05
CA ILE A 102 0.29 24.40 10.88
C ILE A 102 0.01 23.89 12.29
N GLN A 103 1.01 23.24 12.89
CA GLN A 103 0.99 22.85 14.29
C GLN A 103 2.03 23.67 15.05
N VAL A 104 1.59 24.37 16.10
CA VAL A 104 2.41 25.20 16.97
C VAL A 104 2.41 24.58 18.36
N LYS A 105 3.58 24.17 18.83
CA LYS A 105 3.77 23.78 20.23
C LYS A 105 4.01 25.03 21.06
N LEU A 106 3.19 25.29 22.07
CA LEU A 106 3.43 26.44 22.93
C LEU A 106 4.71 26.22 23.76
N PRO A 107 5.50 27.28 24.02
CA PRO A 107 6.70 27.16 24.84
C PRO A 107 6.36 26.97 26.33
N ASN A 108 5.25 27.56 26.79
CA ASN A 108 4.87 27.57 28.21
C ASN A 108 3.82 26.50 28.57
N SER A 109 3.17 25.91 27.57
CA SER A 109 2.22 24.81 27.71
C SER A 109 2.65 23.72 26.73
N GLN A 110 2.77 22.46 27.16
CA GLN A 110 3.10 21.36 26.24
C GLN A 110 2.01 21.07 25.19
N GLU A 111 0.94 21.87 25.17
CA GLU A 111 -0.13 21.82 24.18
C GLU A 111 0.36 22.14 22.76
N ILE A 112 -0.22 21.41 21.80
CA ILE A 112 -0.03 21.61 20.37
C ILE A 112 -1.32 22.23 19.84
N ILE A 113 -1.24 23.48 19.40
CA ILE A 113 -2.34 24.14 18.68
C ILE A 113 -2.18 23.82 17.20
N SER A 114 -3.22 23.30 16.59
CA SER A 114 -3.25 23.06 15.14
C SER A 114 -4.19 24.04 14.47
N LYS A 115 -3.76 24.68 13.39
CA LYS A 115 -4.55 25.63 12.62
C LYS A 115 -4.48 25.33 11.13
N THR A 116 -5.65 25.15 10.51
CA THR A 116 -5.76 24.94 9.06
C THR A 116 -5.61 26.28 8.34
N ILE A 117 -4.79 26.32 7.29
CA ILE A 117 -4.58 27.53 6.49
C ILE A 117 -5.49 27.46 5.26
N ILE A 118 -6.44 28.39 5.19
CA ILE A 118 -7.32 28.59 4.04
C ILE A 118 -7.04 29.98 3.47
N LEU A 119 -6.34 30.04 2.34
CA LEU A 119 -5.88 31.31 1.73
C LEU A 119 -6.67 31.65 0.47
N THR A 120 -6.89 30.66 -0.40
CA THR A 120 -7.47 30.89 -1.73
C THR A 120 -8.99 30.80 -1.71
N GLN A 121 -9.65 31.41 -2.71
CA GLN A 121 -11.11 31.34 -2.83
C GLN A 121 -11.60 29.91 -3.10
N GLU A 122 -10.82 29.12 -3.84
CA GLU A 122 -11.13 27.70 -4.09
C GLU A 122 -11.10 26.88 -2.79
N GLN A 123 -10.13 27.13 -1.90
CA GLN A 123 -10.05 26.47 -0.60
C GLN A 123 -11.22 26.89 0.32
N LYS A 124 -11.59 28.17 0.33
CA LYS A 124 -12.75 28.67 1.08
C LYS A 124 -14.04 28.01 0.59
N TYR A 125 -14.22 27.96 -0.73
CA TYR A 125 -15.37 27.30 -1.35
C TYR A 125 -15.48 25.82 -0.93
N LEU A 126 -14.35 25.09 -0.95
CA LEU A 126 -14.34 23.69 -0.52
C LEU A 126 -14.61 23.54 0.98
N SER A 127 -14.06 24.43 1.81
CA SER A 127 -14.30 24.50 3.26
C SER A 127 -15.77 24.73 3.58
N GLU A 128 -16.44 25.65 2.87
CA GLU A 128 -17.88 25.92 3.01
C GLU A 128 -18.74 24.73 2.56
N LEU A 129 -18.35 24.04 1.48
CA LEU A 129 -19.09 22.87 1.00
C LEU A 129 -19.10 21.72 2.04
N PHE A 130 -17.98 21.49 2.72
CA PHE A 130 -17.78 20.33 3.59
C PHE A 130 -17.67 20.68 5.09
N ASN A 131 -17.82 21.96 5.45
CA ASN A 131 -17.76 22.48 6.82
C ASN A 131 -16.48 22.06 7.58
N PHE A 132 -15.30 22.30 7.02
CA PHE A 132 -14.02 22.04 7.70
C PHE A 132 -13.12 23.29 7.75
N GLY A 133 -12.16 23.31 8.67
CA GLY A 133 -11.15 24.38 8.75
C GLY A 133 -11.35 25.42 9.87
N CYS A 134 -12.01 25.04 10.98
CA CYS A 134 -12.06 25.82 12.22
C CYS A 134 -10.68 26.03 12.84
#